data_AF-A0A2I1Z0D8-F1
#
_entry.id   AF-A0A2I1Z0D8-F1
#
_cell.length_a   1.000
_cell.length_b   1.000
_cell.length_c   1.000
_cell.angle_alpha   90.00
_cell.angle_beta   90.00
_cell.angle_gamma   90.00
#
_symmetry.space_group_name_H-M   'P 1'
#
loop_
_entity.id
_entity.type
_entity.pdbx_description
1 polymer ?
#
loop_
_entity_poly.entity_id
_entity_poly.type
_entity_poly.pdbx_seq_one_letter_code
_entity_poly.pdbx_strand_id
1 'polypeptide(L)' 'MTLALNNMTQAEFDKRMAKIKAENPNLFQFIADFVDRKVSTEEVDDFLKMEHRNQVNYIKNYKARA' A
#
# COMPACT_ATOMS: atom_id res chain seq x y z
N MET A 1 12.26 -6.80 6.43
CA MET A 1 11.06 -7.60 6.06
C MET A 1 11.02 -7.99 4.58
N THR A 2 12.05 -7.66 3.79
CA THR A 2 12.08 -7.78 2.32
C THR A 2 12.32 -9.21 1.80
N LEU A 3 12.77 -10.14 2.65
CA LEU A 3 13.18 -11.51 2.25
C LEU A 3 12.04 -12.54 2.16
N ALA A 4 10.79 -12.18 2.47
CA ALA A 4 9.71 -13.17 2.67
C ALA A 4 8.46 -13.01 1.80
N LEU A 5 8.40 -12.06 0.85
CA LEU A 5 7.24 -11.95 -0.05
C LEU A 5 7.25 -13.03 -1.14
N ASN A 6 8.41 -13.29 -1.75
CA ASN A 6 8.53 -14.24 -2.86
C ASN A 6 8.31 -15.71 -2.45
N ASN A 7 8.43 -16.03 -1.15
CA ASN A 7 8.25 -17.38 -0.61
C ASN A 7 6.92 -17.55 0.15
N MET A 8 6.04 -16.56 0.06
CA MET A 8 4.78 -16.54 0.79
C MET A 8 3.72 -17.37 0.08
N THR A 9 2.98 -18.19 0.82
CA THR A 9 1.77 -18.82 0.30
C THR A 9 0.67 -17.77 0.09
N GLN A 10 -0.28 -18.04 -0.81
CA GLN A 10 -1.41 -17.13 -1.02
C GLN A 10 -2.16 -16.83 0.28
N ALA A 11 -2.37 -17.84 1.14
CA ALA A 11 -3.07 -17.68 2.42
C ALA A 11 -2.32 -16.75 3.40
N GLU A 12 -1.00 -16.79 3.42
CA GLU A 12 -0.19 -15.88 4.24
C GLU A 12 -0.24 -14.46 3.71
N PHE A 13 -0.25 -14.29 2.37
CA PHE A 13 -0.41 -12.99 1.73
C PHE A 13 -1.78 -12.40 2.06
N ASP A 14 -2.86 -13.17 1.88
CA ASP A 14 -4.22 -12.78 2.18
C ASP A 14 -4.37 -12.39 3.65
N LYS A 15 -3.78 -13.16 4.57
CA LYS A 15 -3.76 -12.84 6.00
C LYS A 15 -3.07 -11.51 6.28
N ARG A 16 -1.95 -11.22 5.61
CA ARG A 16 -1.25 -9.94 5.74
C ARG A 16 -2.08 -8.79 5.16
N MET A 17 -2.70 -8.97 4.00
CA MET A 17 -3.56 -7.95 3.41
C MET A 17 -4.79 -7.67 4.28
N ALA A 18 -5.40 -8.70 4.88
CA ALA A 18 -6.49 -8.54 5.83
C ALA A 18 -6.06 -7.76 7.08
N LYS A 19 -4.86 -8.04 7.61
CA LYS A 19 -4.28 -7.28 8.73
C LYS A 19 -4.05 -5.80 8.35
N ILE A 20 -3.46 -5.54 7.19
CA ILE A 20 -3.24 -4.17 6.69
C ILE A 20 -4.59 -3.45 6.53
N LYS A 21 -5.62 -4.11 5.99
CA LYS A 21 -6.96 -3.53 5.85
C LYS A 21 -7.57 -3.14 7.19
N ALA A 22 -7.40 -3.99 8.21
CA ALA A 22 -7.96 -3.75 9.54
C ALA A 22 -7.23 -2.64 10.31
N GLU A 23 -5.90 -2.61 10.24
CA GLU A 23 -5.08 -1.69 11.03
C GLU A 23 -4.76 -0.37 10.28
N ASN A 24 -4.68 -0.42 8.96
CA ASN A 24 -4.24 0.69 8.10
C ASN A 24 -5.10 0.77 6.81
N PRO A 25 -6.40 1.09 6.93
CA PRO A 25 -7.34 1.05 5.81
C PRO A 25 -6.94 1.95 4.64
N ASN A 26 -6.34 3.11 4.90
CA ASN A 26 -5.89 4.02 3.83
C ASN A 26 -4.69 3.46 3.05
N LEU A 27 -3.76 2.78 3.73
CA LEU A 27 -2.65 2.09 3.07
C LEU A 27 -3.17 0.94 2.21
N PHE A 28 -4.13 0.18 2.74
CA PHE A 28 -4.81 -0.86 1.96
C PHE A 28 -5.46 -0.28 0.69
N GLN A 29 -6.19 0.84 0.83
CA GLN A 29 -6.84 1.49 -0.31
C GLN A 29 -5.82 1.99 -1.34
N PHE A 30 -4.69 2.57 -0.91
CA PHE A 30 -3.62 2.99 -1.81
C PHE A 30 -3.04 1.82 -2.62
N ILE A 31 -2.81 0.67 -1.97
CA ILE A 31 -2.33 -0.54 -2.64
C ILE A 31 -3.39 -1.07 -3.61
N ALA A 32 -4.66 -1.11 -3.21
CA ALA A 32 -5.76 -1.55 -4.07
C ALA A 32 -5.88 -0.67 -5.32
N ASP A 33 -5.86 0.65 -5.14
CA ASP A 33 -5.96 1.61 -6.24
C ASP A 33 -4.73 1.56 -7.16
N PHE A 34 -3.55 1.21 -6.65
CA PHE A 34 -2.37 0.94 -7.49
C PHE A 34 -2.54 -0.33 -8.33
N VAL A 35 -2.99 -1.43 -7.74
CA VAL A 35 -3.25 -2.69 -8.47
C VAL A 35 -4.34 -2.50 -9.53
N ASP A 36 -5.36 -1.70 -9.22
CA ASP A 36 -6.45 -1.33 -10.14
C ASP A 36 -6.04 -0.24 -11.15
N ARG A 37 -4.77 0.16 -11.19
CA ARG A 37 -4.20 1.17 -12.13
C ARG A 37 -4.79 2.58 -11.99
N LYS A 38 -5.36 2.91 -10.83
CA LYS A 38 -5.86 4.25 -10.47
C LYS A 38 -4.78 5.14 -9.85
N VAL A 39 -3.73 4.54 -9.32
CA VAL A 39 -2.46 5.20 -8.95
C VAL A 39 -1.43 4.80 -9.99
N SER A 40 -0.72 5.78 -10.55
CA SER A 40 0.30 5.51 -11.57
C SER A 40 1.61 5.03 -10.95
N THR A 41 2.47 4.43 -11.77
CA THR A 41 3.81 4.03 -11.35
C THR A 41 4.68 5.22 -10.95
N GLU A 42 4.52 6.36 -11.61
CA GLU A 42 5.23 7.61 -11.28
C GLU A 42 4.81 8.12 -9.90
N GLU A 43 3.52 8.06 -9.59
CA GLU A 43 3.04 8.49 -8.27
C GLU A 43 3.54 7.59 -7.13
N VAL A 44 3.60 6.28 -7.37
CA VAL A 44 4.23 5.36 -6.40
C VAL A 44 5.71 5.66 -6.23
N ASP A 45 6.43 5.93 -7.33
CA ASP A 45 7.85 6.30 -7.26
C ASP A 45 8.06 7.61 -6.50
N ASP A 46 7.24 8.63 -6.75
CA ASP A 46 7.25 9.89 -6.00
C ASP A 46 6.96 9.66 -4.52
N PHE A 47 5.94 8.86 -4.17
CA PHE A 47 5.63 8.48 -2.79
C PHE A 47 6.83 7.81 -2.11
N LEU A 48 7.50 6.89 -2.79
CA LEU A 48 8.66 6.17 -2.24
C LEU A 48 9.88 7.08 -2.00
N LYS A 49 10.01 8.16 -2.77
CA LYS A 49 11.07 9.17 -2.61
C LYS A 49 10.78 10.22 -1.53
N MET A 50 9.54 10.31 -1.04
CA MET A 50 9.17 11.26 0.01
C MET A 50 9.87 10.96 1.34
N GLU A 51 10.17 12.03 2.08
CA GLU A 51 10.52 11.94 3.50
C GLU A 51 9.47 11.15 4.28
N HIS A 52 9.89 10.36 5.27
CA HIS A 52 9.00 9.45 6.00
C HIS A 52 7.76 10.16 6.59
N ARG A 53 7.92 11.37 7.13
CA ARG A 53 6.79 12.16 7.66
C ARG A 53 5.78 12.52 6.56
N ASN A 54 6.26 12.80 5.36
CA ASN A 54 5.41 13.13 4.21
C ASN A 54 4.70 11.87 3.70
N GLN A 55 5.35 10.71 3.69
CA GLN A 55 4.70 9.43 3.38
C GLN A 55 3.54 9.13 4.34
N VAL A 56 3.79 9.28 5.65
CA VAL A 56 2.76 9.06 6.69
C VAL A 56 1.60 10.04 6.50
N ASN A 57 1.89 11.31 6.25
CA ASN A 57 0.86 12.33 6.00
C ASN A 57 0.08 12.05 4.71
N TYR A 58 0.74 11.61 3.65
CA TYR A 58 0.11 11.24 2.39
C TYR A 58 -0.89 10.10 2.62
N ILE A 59 -0.45 8.99 3.23
CA ILE A 59 -1.31 7.82 3.50
C ILE A 59 -2.44 8.17 4.47
N LYS A 60 -2.18 8.97 5.51
CA LYS A 60 -3.21 9.40 6.46
C LYS A 60 -4.36 10.14 5.77
N ASN A 61 -4.09 10.89 4.70
CA ASN A 61 -5.08 11.66 3.96
C ASN A 61 -5.54 11.00 2.65
N TYR A 62 -5.05 9.80 2.35
CA TYR A 62 -5.40 9.09 1.13
C TYR A 62 -6.88 8.69 1.10
N LYS A 63 -7.50 8.81 -0.08
CA LYS A 63 -8.90 8.47 -0.34
C LYS A 63 -8.99 7.59 -1.58
N ALA A 64 -9.97 6.70 -1.60
CA ALA A 64 -10.27 5.83 -2.72
C ALA A 64 -10.48 6.66 -4.00
N ARG A 65 -9.87 6.20 -5.10
CA ARG A 65 -10.02 6.80 -6.42
C ARG A 65 -11.17 6.17 -7.20
N ALA A 66 -11.84 7.00 -8.00
CA ALA A 66 -12.88 6.56 -8.92
C ALA A 66 -12.28 5.58 -9.95
#